data_AF-A0A7Z9R2J1-F1
#
_entry.id   AF-A0A7Z9R2J1-F1
#
_cell.length_a   1.000
_cell.length_b   1.000
_cell.length_c   1.000
_cell.angle_alpha   90.00
_cell.angle_beta   90.00
_cell.angle_gamma   90.00
#
_symmetry.space_group_name_H-M   'P 1'
#
loop_
_entity.id
_entity.type
_entity.pdbx_description
1 polymer ?
#
loop_
_entity_poly.entity_id
_entity_poly.type
_entity_poly.pdbx_seq_one_letter_code
_entity_poly.pdbx_strand_id
1 'polypeptide(L)'
;MSIHINEAISPVVIKAVQGDITDIETDAMVNSANTAMVLGGTRSVASRINELTEGRLESILSNDDKYPKPVPLGEVCVTESDELPCSFVFHLSTHGNLEEMVNAANELGYEEELPDRLQIVLLDSIKLGVENLLRECEEHCLERMTIPLIG
;
A
#
# COMPACT_ATOMS: atom_id res chain seq x y z
N MET A 1 -22.26 1.10 22.93
CA MET A 1 -22.42 2.19 21.95
C MET A 1 -22.54 1.52 20.59
N SER A 2 -23.74 1.48 20.00
CA SER A 2 -23.93 0.84 18.68
C SER A 2 -23.45 1.79 17.60
N ILE A 3 -22.43 1.38 16.86
CA ILE A 3 -21.97 2.10 15.67
C ILE A 3 -23.04 1.82 14.60
N HIS A 4 -23.84 2.82 14.27
CA HIS A 4 -24.76 2.72 13.15
C HIS A 4 -23.96 2.92 11.85
N ILE A 5 -23.78 1.82 11.11
CA ILE A 5 -23.25 1.89 9.74
C ILE A 5 -24.38 2.45 8.87
N ASN A 6 -24.26 3.70 8.43
CA ASN A 6 -25.17 4.29 7.45
C ASN A 6 -24.73 3.81 6.06
N GLU A 7 -25.24 2.64 5.67
CA GLU A 7 -24.96 2.00 4.40
C GLU A 7 -25.72 2.68 3.25
N ALA A 8 -24.99 3.40 2.40
CA ALA A 8 -25.32 3.43 0.98
C ALA A 8 -24.53 2.29 0.30
N ILE A 9 -24.97 1.04 0.48
CA ILE A 9 -24.38 -0.10 -0.22
C ILE A 9 -24.92 -0.11 -1.65
N SER A 10 -24.16 0.47 -2.59
CA SER A 10 -23.89 -0.30 -3.81
C SER A 10 -23.18 -1.58 -3.35
N PRO A 11 -23.55 -2.81 -3.78
CA PRO A 11 -23.00 -4.03 -3.21
C PRO A 11 -21.49 -4.14 -3.48
N VAL A 12 -20.68 -3.58 -2.58
CA VAL A 12 -19.23 -3.82 -2.52
C VAL A 12 -19.06 -5.27 -2.13
N VAL A 13 -18.49 -6.06 -3.04
CA VAL A 13 -18.23 -7.48 -2.82
C VAL A 13 -16.79 -7.64 -2.37
N ILE A 14 -16.59 -8.08 -1.14
CA ILE A 14 -15.28 -8.49 -0.64
C ILE A 14 -15.13 -9.99 -0.82
N LYS A 15 -14.08 -10.43 -1.53
CA LYS A 15 -13.80 -11.84 -1.77
C LYS A 15 -12.36 -12.16 -1.38
N ALA A 16 -12.18 -13.17 -0.54
CA ALA A 16 -10.86 -13.76 -0.32
C ALA A 16 -10.47 -14.62 -1.53
N VAL A 17 -9.29 -14.39 -2.08
CA VAL A 17 -8.72 -15.14 -3.20
C VAL A 17 -7.32 -15.61 -2.81
N GLN A 18 -7.02 -16.87 -3.06
CA GLN A 18 -5.67 -17.42 -2.91
C GLN A 18 -5.01 -17.47 -4.29
N GLY A 19 -3.88 -16.79 -4.45
CA GLY A 19 -3.13 -16.73 -5.72
C GLY A 19 -1.99 -15.73 -5.66
N ASP A 20 -1.23 -15.62 -6.76
CA ASP A 20 -0.31 -14.50 -6.97
C ASP A 20 -1.14 -13.28 -7.38
N ILE A 21 -0.98 -12.18 -6.67
CA ILE A 21 -1.74 -10.95 -6.95
C ILE A 21 -1.42 -10.39 -8.33
N THR A 22 -0.21 -10.64 -8.85
CA THR A 22 0.19 -10.18 -10.19
C THR A 22 -0.46 -10.93 -11.34
N ASP A 23 -1.23 -11.99 -11.05
CA ASP A 23 -1.99 -12.77 -12.04
C ASP A 23 -3.50 -12.43 -12.01
N ILE A 24 -3.94 -11.49 -11.16
CA ILE A 24 -5.35 -11.16 -10.97
C ILE A 24 -5.73 -9.96 -11.84
N GLU A 25 -6.66 -10.16 -12.78
CA GLU A 25 -7.26 -9.06 -13.55
C GLU A 25 -8.11 -8.15 -12.66
N THR A 26 -7.69 -6.90 -12.53
CA THR A 26 -8.29 -5.89 -11.66
C THR A 26 -8.03 -4.49 -12.25
N ASP A 27 -8.68 -3.44 -11.74
CA ASP A 27 -8.41 -2.10 -12.27
C ASP A 27 -7.17 -1.51 -11.59
N ALA A 28 -7.04 -1.71 -10.28
CA ALA A 28 -5.80 -1.46 -9.54
C ALA A 28 -5.34 -2.65 -8.67
N MET A 29 -4.03 -2.82 -8.58
CA MET A 29 -3.37 -3.75 -7.67
C MET A 29 -2.59 -2.97 -6.62
N VAL A 30 -2.75 -3.35 -5.35
CA VAL A 30 -2.01 -2.73 -4.25
C VAL A 30 -0.69 -3.45 -4.02
N ASN A 31 0.38 -2.66 -3.95
CA ASN A 31 1.70 -3.09 -3.52
C ASN A 31 1.99 -2.56 -2.10
N SER A 32 2.37 -3.45 -1.19
CA SER A 32 2.89 -3.06 0.13
C SER A 32 4.35 -2.64 -0.01
N ALA A 33 4.59 -1.34 -0.15
CA ALA A 33 5.91 -0.77 -0.37
C ALA A 33 6.52 -0.18 0.92
N ASN A 34 7.83 0.05 0.87
CA ASN A 34 8.53 0.84 1.88
C ASN A 34 8.50 2.33 1.54
N THR A 35 8.81 3.18 2.52
CA THR A 35 8.90 4.65 2.39
C THR A 35 9.88 5.13 1.32
N ALA A 36 10.89 4.34 0.95
CA ALA A 36 11.82 4.67 -0.13
C ALA A 36 11.27 4.30 -1.53
N MET A 37 10.16 3.57 -1.61
CA MET A 37 9.59 3.01 -2.85
C MET A 37 10.58 2.15 -3.65
N VAL A 38 11.47 1.46 -2.95
CA VAL A 38 12.33 0.43 -3.55
C VAL A 38 11.55 -0.89 -3.61
N LEU A 39 11.38 -1.44 -4.80
CA LEU A 39 10.57 -2.61 -5.06
C LEU A 39 11.40 -3.89 -4.91
N GLY A 40 11.61 -4.29 -3.65
CA GLY A 40 12.43 -5.45 -3.30
C GLY A 40 11.81 -6.37 -2.24
N GLY A 41 12.66 -7.20 -1.63
CA GLY A 41 12.27 -8.21 -0.64
C GLY A 41 12.38 -9.63 -1.17
N THR A 42 12.36 -10.61 -0.27
CA THR A 42 12.37 -12.03 -0.64
C THR A 42 10.95 -12.55 -0.60
N ARG A 43 10.42 -12.99 -1.76
CA ARG A 43 9.05 -13.52 -1.90
C ARG A 43 7.97 -12.48 -1.51
N SER A 44 8.19 -11.21 -1.83
CA SER A 44 7.24 -10.12 -1.60
C SER A 44 6.46 -9.77 -2.88
N VAL A 45 5.32 -9.11 -2.71
CA VAL A 45 4.58 -8.52 -3.84
C VAL A 45 5.44 -7.49 -4.59
N ALA A 46 6.19 -6.68 -3.84
CA ALA A 46 7.07 -5.66 -4.42
C ALA A 46 8.16 -6.27 -5.33
N SER A 47 8.85 -7.32 -4.88
CA SER A 47 9.88 -7.98 -5.70
C SER A 47 9.27 -8.62 -6.96
N ARG A 48 8.09 -9.24 -6.83
CA ARG A 48 7.39 -9.88 -7.95
C ARG A 48 6.98 -8.87 -9.01
N ILE A 49 6.43 -7.72 -8.59
CA ILE A 49 6.11 -6.60 -9.47
C ILE A 49 7.38 -6.10 -10.19
N ASN A 50 8.49 -5.95 -9.46
CA ASN A 50 9.73 -5.45 -10.03
C ASN A 50 10.33 -6.41 -11.07
N GLU A 51 10.27 -7.72 -10.79
CA GLU A 51 10.69 -8.77 -11.72
C GLU A 51 9.88 -8.75 -13.02
N LEU A 52 8.55 -8.69 -12.91
CA LEU A 52 7.65 -8.72 -14.07
C LEU A 52 7.71 -7.44 -14.91
N THR A 53 8.01 -6.31 -14.29
CA THR A 53 8.14 -5.01 -14.98
C THR A 53 9.59 -4.68 -15.34
N GLU A 54 10.52 -5.62 -15.12
CA GLU A 54 11.95 -5.48 -15.41
C GLU A 54 12.57 -4.19 -14.84
N GLY A 55 12.15 -3.77 -13.65
CA GLY A 55 12.65 -2.53 -13.02
C GLY A 55 11.98 -1.23 -13.45
N ARG A 56 11.06 -1.26 -14.43
CA ARG A 56 10.49 -0.04 -15.02
C ARG A 56 9.62 0.74 -14.03
N LEU A 57 8.80 0.07 -13.22
CA LEU A 57 8.01 0.74 -12.19
C LEU A 57 8.86 1.33 -11.07
N GLU A 58 9.90 0.62 -10.61
CA GLU A 58 10.85 1.18 -9.64
C GLU A 58 11.58 2.40 -10.22
N SER A 59 11.98 2.37 -11.49
CA SER A 59 12.58 3.52 -12.18
C SER A 59 11.64 4.72 -12.22
N ILE A 60 10.33 4.52 -12.40
CA ILE A 60 9.34 5.61 -12.33
C ILE A 60 9.27 6.16 -10.89
N LEU A 61 9.20 5.29 -9.89
CA LEU A 61 9.12 5.65 -8.48
C LEU A 61 10.39 6.32 -7.94
N SER A 62 11.54 6.16 -8.61
CA SER A 62 12.81 6.82 -8.25
C SER A 62 12.86 8.31 -8.59
N ASN A 63 11.85 8.85 -9.28
CA ASN A 63 11.77 10.27 -9.56
C ASN A 63 11.26 11.05 -8.33
N ASP A 64 12.18 11.60 -7.55
CA ASP A 64 11.88 12.36 -6.32
C ASP A 64 11.11 13.67 -6.57
N ASP A 65 11.15 14.25 -7.79
CA ASP A 65 10.32 15.41 -8.13
C ASP A 65 8.84 15.03 -8.22
N LYS A 66 8.54 13.77 -8.58
CA LYS A 66 7.18 13.23 -8.69
C LYS A 66 6.74 12.50 -7.42
N TYR A 67 7.63 11.74 -6.81
CA TYR A 67 7.38 10.95 -5.60
C TYR A 67 8.42 11.27 -4.52
N PRO A 68 8.28 12.41 -3.83
CA PRO A 68 9.24 12.85 -2.83
C PRO A 68 9.45 11.80 -1.74
N LYS A 69 10.72 11.51 -1.44
CA LYS A 69 11.12 10.51 -0.44
C LYS A 69 11.63 11.17 0.85
N PRO A 70 11.45 10.52 2.02
CA PRO A 70 10.67 9.31 2.22
C PRO A 70 9.18 9.58 2.04
N VAL A 71 8.47 8.66 1.38
CA VAL A 71 7.01 8.73 1.24
C VAL A 71 6.41 8.49 2.62
N PRO A 72 5.55 9.39 3.14
CA PRO A 72 4.98 9.24 4.48
C PRO A 72 4.24 7.92 4.65
N LEU A 73 4.27 7.37 5.86
CA LEU A 73 3.54 6.14 6.18
C LEU A 73 2.03 6.33 5.96
N GLY A 74 1.39 5.37 5.31
CA GLY A 74 -0.02 5.42 4.94
C GLY A 74 -0.32 6.17 3.63
N GLU A 75 0.67 6.83 3.01
CA GLU A 75 0.50 7.47 1.71
C GLU A 75 0.62 6.47 0.56
N VAL A 76 -0.03 6.80 -0.57
CA VAL A 76 -0.11 5.96 -1.76
C VAL A 76 0.59 6.67 -2.92
N CYS A 77 1.57 6.01 -3.55
CA CYS A 77 2.09 6.45 -4.84
C CYS A 77 1.40 5.67 -5.96
N VAL A 78 0.84 6.36 -6.94
CA VAL A 78 0.14 5.74 -8.08
C VAL A 78 1.01 5.70 -9.32
N THR A 79 1.13 4.54 -9.94
CA THR A 79 1.77 4.35 -11.25
C THR A 79 0.81 3.65 -12.22
N GLU A 80 1.02 3.86 -13.52
CA GLU A 80 0.48 2.94 -14.54
C GLU A 80 1.10 1.55 -14.33
N SER A 81 0.40 0.50 -14.75
CA SER A 81 0.73 -0.90 -14.43
C SER A 81 1.80 -1.57 -15.30
N ASP A 82 2.22 -0.92 -16.38
CA ASP A 82 3.12 -1.49 -17.39
C ASP A 82 2.52 -2.77 -18.03
N GLU A 83 3.12 -3.95 -17.85
CA GLU A 83 2.64 -5.22 -18.43
C GLU A 83 1.73 -6.02 -17.47
N LEU A 84 1.46 -5.50 -16.27
CA LEU A 84 0.65 -6.19 -15.28
C LEU A 84 -0.85 -6.18 -15.67
N PRO A 85 -1.66 -7.17 -15.22
CA PRO A 85 -3.07 -7.29 -15.59
C PRO A 85 -3.98 -6.30 -14.83
N CYS A 86 -3.57 -5.04 -14.78
CA CYS A 86 -4.36 -3.94 -14.21
C CYS A 86 -4.10 -2.65 -14.98
N SER A 87 -4.78 -1.56 -14.64
CA SER A 87 -4.45 -0.22 -15.16
C SER A 87 -3.47 0.51 -14.26
N PHE A 88 -3.60 0.33 -12.93
CA PHE A 88 -2.77 1.03 -11.95
C PHE A 88 -2.13 0.09 -10.94
N VAL A 89 -0.93 0.45 -10.49
CA VAL A 89 -0.32 -0.10 -9.27
C VAL A 89 -0.31 0.98 -8.20
N PHE A 90 -0.97 0.68 -7.08
CA PHE A 90 -1.04 1.56 -5.91
C PHE A 90 0.02 1.12 -4.90
N HIS A 91 1.10 1.89 -4.77
CA HIS A 91 2.22 1.61 -3.88
C HIS A 91 1.96 2.24 -2.51
N LEU A 92 1.43 1.45 -1.58
CA LEU A 92 1.15 1.89 -0.23
C LEU A 92 2.43 1.88 0.62
N SER A 93 2.82 3.03 1.17
CA SER A 93 3.92 3.16 2.11
C SER A 93 3.52 2.57 3.46
N THR A 94 3.95 1.34 3.74
CA THR A 94 3.55 0.60 4.96
C THR A 94 4.61 0.59 6.05
N HIS A 95 5.88 0.73 5.67
CA HIS A 95 7.00 0.65 6.61
C HIS A 95 8.22 1.40 6.09
N GLY A 96 9.01 1.94 7.00
CA GLY A 96 10.31 2.54 6.73
C GLY A 96 11.47 1.68 7.19
N ASN A 97 12.68 2.23 7.14
CA ASN A 97 13.80 1.65 7.87
C ASN A 97 13.57 1.74 9.39
N LEU A 98 14.41 1.05 10.19
CA LEU A 98 14.22 1.00 11.64
C LEU A 98 14.22 2.39 12.29
N GLU A 99 15.07 3.32 11.83
CA GLU A 99 15.15 4.67 12.39
C GLU A 99 13.85 5.45 12.13
N GLU A 100 13.34 5.41 10.89
CA GLU A 100 12.06 6.02 10.53
C GLU A 100 10.91 5.45 11.36
N MET A 101 10.84 4.13 11.52
CA MET A 101 9.79 3.47 12.29
C MET A 101 9.88 3.81 13.80
N VAL A 102 11.08 3.89 14.35
CA VAL A 102 11.31 4.31 15.74
C VAL A 102 10.92 5.77 15.94
N ASN A 103 11.25 6.65 14.98
CA ASN A 103 10.88 8.06 15.04
C ASN A 103 9.35 8.23 15.00
N ALA A 104 8.66 7.56 14.07
CA ALA A 104 7.20 7.55 14.02
C ALA A 104 6.59 7.01 15.33
N ALA A 105 7.15 5.93 15.89
CA ALA A 105 6.71 5.40 17.17
C ALA A 105 6.90 6.40 18.33
N ASN A 106 7.97 7.21 18.30
CA ASN A 106 8.27 8.23 19.31
C ASN A 106 7.31 9.43 19.25
N GLU A 107 6.76 9.74 18.09
CA GLU A 107 5.80 10.84 17.92
C GLU A 107 4.41 10.52 18.47
N LEU A 108 4.02 9.25 18.53
CA LEU A 108 2.69 8.83 18.98
C LEU A 108 2.47 8.94 20.50
N GLY A 109 3.53 9.16 21.29
CA GLY A 109 3.43 9.38 22.73
C GLY A 109 2.99 8.15 23.55
N TYR A 110 3.05 6.96 22.95
CA TYR A 110 2.73 5.67 23.57
C TYR A 110 3.74 5.30 24.67
N GLU A 111 3.23 4.76 25.79
CA GLU A 111 4.02 4.33 26.95
C GLU A 111 4.50 2.87 26.84
N GLU A 112 4.03 2.15 25.83
CA GLU A 112 4.30 0.75 25.57
C GLU A 112 5.80 0.49 25.23
N GLU A 113 6.21 -0.78 25.27
CA GLU A 113 7.54 -1.16 24.83
C GLU A 113 7.71 -0.92 23.33
N LEU A 114 8.95 -0.71 22.88
CA LEU A 114 9.23 -0.41 21.48
C LEU A 114 8.60 -1.41 20.48
N PRO A 115 8.64 -2.75 20.69
CA PRO A 115 8.01 -3.68 19.77
C PRO A 115 6.51 -3.43 19.58
N ASP A 116 5.79 -3.13 20.66
CA ASP A 116 4.35 -2.87 20.62
C ASP A 116 4.07 -1.54 19.91
N ARG A 117 4.88 -0.52 20.19
CA ARG A 117 4.76 0.79 19.53
C ARG A 117 5.01 0.71 18.03
N LEU A 118 5.97 -0.11 17.59
CA LEU A 118 6.22 -0.36 16.17
C LEU A 118 5.04 -1.08 15.50
N GLN A 119 4.38 -2.01 16.20
CA GLN A 119 3.16 -2.65 15.69
C GLN A 119 2.02 -1.64 15.57
N ILE A 120 1.87 -0.73 16.54
CA ILE A 120 0.84 0.31 16.48
C ILE A 120 1.09 1.24 15.28
N VAL A 121 2.33 1.70 15.08
CA VAL A 121 2.69 2.51 13.88
C VAL A 121 2.30 1.79 12.60
N LEU A 122 2.63 0.49 12.48
CA LEU A 122 2.28 -0.29 11.29
C LEU A 122 0.76 -0.38 11.07
N LEU A 123 0.00 -0.65 12.12
CA LEU A 123 -1.46 -0.73 12.05
C LEU A 123 -2.10 0.61 11.70
N ASP A 124 -1.62 1.71 12.29
CA ASP A 124 -2.07 3.07 11.97
C ASP A 124 -1.74 3.44 10.52
N SER A 125 -0.56 3.04 10.04
CA SER A 125 -0.14 3.22 8.64
C SER A 125 -1.05 2.47 7.67
N ILE A 126 -1.41 1.22 7.98
CA ILE A 126 -2.34 0.42 7.17
C ILE A 126 -3.74 1.04 7.21
N LYS A 127 -4.21 1.48 8.38
CA LYS A 127 -5.53 2.10 8.53
C LYS A 127 -5.64 3.37 7.68
N LEU A 128 -4.69 4.29 7.81
CA LEU A 128 -4.61 5.48 6.97
C LEU A 128 -4.46 5.11 5.49
N GLY A 129 -3.63 4.10 5.21
CA GLY A 129 -3.43 3.55 3.88
C GLY A 129 -4.72 3.08 3.21
N VAL A 130 -5.58 2.36 3.92
CA VAL A 130 -6.88 1.93 3.38
C VAL A 130 -7.77 3.13 3.06
N GLU A 131 -7.78 4.17 3.90
CA GLU A 131 -8.54 5.40 3.61
C GLU A 131 -8.01 6.09 2.34
N ASN A 132 -6.69 6.21 2.20
CA ASN A 132 -6.07 6.82 1.04
C ASN A 132 -6.25 5.98 -0.25
N LEU A 133 -6.15 4.65 -0.17
CA LEU A 133 -6.44 3.76 -1.29
C LEU A 133 -7.87 3.93 -1.83
N LEU A 134 -8.85 4.12 -0.95
CA LEU A 134 -10.24 4.36 -1.35
C LEU A 134 -10.40 5.71 -2.05
N ARG A 135 -9.68 6.75 -1.61
CA ARG A 135 -9.65 8.06 -2.31
C ARG A 135 -9.08 7.91 -3.72
N GLU A 136 -7.97 7.21 -3.87
CA GLU A 136 -7.38 6.93 -5.18
C GLU A 136 -8.36 6.13 -6.07
N CYS A 137 -9.13 5.20 -5.50
CA CYS A 137 -10.17 4.50 -6.25
C CYS A 137 -11.25 5.45 -6.78
N GLU A 138 -11.67 6.43 -5.99
CA GLU A 138 -12.66 7.44 -6.40
C GLU A 138 -12.07 8.38 -7.48
N GLU A 139 -10.85 8.87 -7.27
CA GLU A 139 -10.17 9.78 -8.21
C GLU A 139 -9.95 9.13 -9.58
N HIS A 140 -9.61 7.84 -9.59
CA HIS A 140 -9.37 7.06 -10.80
C HIS A 140 -10.61 6.31 -11.32
N CYS A 141 -11.78 6.47 -10.68
CA CYS A 141 -13.04 5.83 -11.06
C CYS A 141 -12.94 4.29 -11.18
N LEU A 142 -12.28 3.63 -10.22
CA LEU A 142 -12.06 2.19 -10.23
C LEU A 142 -13.31 1.40 -9.80
N GLU A 143 -13.53 0.24 -10.41
CA GLU A 143 -14.59 -0.70 -10.04
C GLU A 143 -14.05 -1.88 -9.22
N ARG A 144 -12.79 -2.26 -9.44
CA ARG A 144 -12.15 -3.43 -8.81
C ARG A 144 -10.71 -3.11 -8.38
N MET A 145 -10.42 -3.40 -7.11
CA MET A 145 -9.08 -3.31 -6.55
C MET A 145 -8.72 -4.62 -5.86
N THR A 146 -7.48 -5.09 -6.03
CA THR A 146 -6.96 -6.24 -5.29
C THR A 146 -5.92 -5.79 -4.27
N ILE A 147 -6.07 -6.25 -3.03
CA ILE A 147 -5.17 -5.95 -1.91
C ILE A 147 -4.55 -7.25 -1.40
N PRO A 148 -3.22 -7.34 -1.24
CA PRO A 148 -2.60 -8.54 -0.70
C PRO A 148 -2.93 -8.70 0.79
N LEU A 149 -3.43 -9.88 1.15
CA LEU A 149 -3.55 -10.29 2.54
C LEU A 149 -2.18 -10.80 3.00
N ILE A 150 -1.38 -9.89 3.57
CA ILE A 150 -0.05 -10.15 4.18
C ILE A 150 1.08 -10.18 3.13
N GLY A 151 2.09 -9.32 3.32
CA GLY A 151 3.38 -9.32 2.60
C GLY A 151 4.44 -10.15 3.29
#